data_AF-A0A0P0SIF5-F1
#
_entry.id   AF-A0A0P0SIF5-F1
#
_cell.length_a   1.000
_cell.length_b   1.000
_cell.length_c   1.000
_cell.angle_alpha   90.00
_cell.angle_beta   90.00
_cell.angle_gamma   90.00
#
_symmetry.space_group_name_H-M   'P 1'
#
loop_
_entity.id
_entity.type
_entity.pdbx_description
1 polymer ?
#
loop_
_entity_poly.entity_id
_entity_poly.type
_entity_poly.pdbx_seq_one_letter_code
_entity_poly.pdbx_strand_id
1 'polypeptide(L)'
;MSTRRHPQPPGEGPGLPDDLAAGLALQIHNLGRRLDELDGLPTRVDDVTRLVGQLTDTVTAVAARRGPAPAPSWLMAPGDPQEVRSLLDQLCAWLAAIFLRYPDGASCLPECWLWHPDVVEELLWLMHAWGNAYQGAGASVGAAGDWHDRQRPGVVNRIRRSAGSCSREAHQTRQGWSRPQSAAPDVPGTDGLDAVADWWATRREDAAPEPADPTGGDDRR
;
A
#
# COMPACT_ATOMS: atom_id res chain seq x y z
N MET A 1 10.26 102.28 28.06
CA MET A 1 10.74 101.61 26.83
C MET A 1 11.15 100.20 27.21
N SER A 2 10.27 99.21 26.96
CA SER A 2 10.49 97.82 27.37
C SER A 2 11.20 97.04 26.26
N THR A 3 12.35 96.46 26.59
CA THR A 3 13.15 95.59 25.74
C THR A 3 12.50 94.20 25.64
N ARG A 4 12.18 93.76 24.41
CA ARG A 4 11.72 92.39 24.15
C ARG A 4 12.89 91.42 24.33
N ARG A 5 12.73 90.45 25.22
CA ARG A 5 13.65 89.32 25.41
C ARG A 5 13.42 88.29 24.29
N HIS A 6 14.47 87.90 23.61
CA HIS A 6 14.48 86.84 22.59
C HIS A 6 14.29 85.46 23.26
N PRO A 7 13.54 84.51 22.69
CA PRO A 7 13.45 83.16 23.24
C PRO A 7 14.74 82.39 22.93
N GLN A 8 15.36 81.84 23.97
CA GLN A 8 16.49 80.93 23.86
C GLN A 8 16.00 79.56 23.35
N PRO A 9 16.72 78.88 22.44
CA PRO A 9 16.33 77.53 22.01
C PRO A 9 16.43 76.57 23.21
N PRO A 10 15.57 75.53 23.28
CA PRO A 10 15.67 74.54 24.34
C PRO A 10 17.01 73.82 24.23
N GLY A 11 17.76 73.84 25.33
CA GLY A 11 19.03 73.17 25.47
C GLY A 11 18.90 71.68 25.17
N GLU A 12 19.95 71.14 24.57
CA GLU A 12 20.20 69.72 24.39
C GLU A 12 19.87 68.98 25.69
N GLY A 13 18.81 68.17 25.66
CA GLY A 13 18.55 67.19 26.70
C GLY A 13 19.74 66.24 26.82
N PRO A 14 19.94 65.60 27.99
CA PRO A 14 21.07 64.70 28.18
C PRO A 14 21.01 63.62 27.08
N GLY A 15 21.99 63.65 26.18
CA GLY A 15 22.21 62.57 25.23
C GLY A 15 22.27 61.26 26.00
N LEU A 16 21.71 60.20 25.42
CA LEU A 16 21.89 58.85 25.95
C LEU A 16 23.36 58.65 26.31
N PRO A 17 23.68 58.10 27.49
CA PRO A 17 25.05 57.78 27.87
C PRO A 17 25.75 57.04 26.72
N ASP A 18 26.92 57.52 26.29
CA ASP A 18 27.63 57.03 25.09
C ASP A 18 27.89 55.51 25.13
N ASP A 19 27.99 54.94 26.32
CA ASP A 19 28.12 53.50 26.59
C ASP A 19 26.84 52.70 26.27
N LEU A 20 25.66 53.25 26.59
CA LEU A 20 24.37 52.66 26.23
C LEU A 20 24.12 52.75 24.72
N ALA A 21 24.49 53.88 24.10
CA ALA A 21 24.42 54.06 22.65
C ALA A 21 25.37 53.09 21.92
N ALA A 22 26.60 52.94 22.41
CA ALA A 22 27.57 51.98 21.88
C ALA A 22 27.12 50.52 22.07
N GLY A 23 26.53 50.20 23.23
CA GLY A 23 25.97 48.88 23.52
C GLY A 23 24.82 48.51 22.57
N LEU A 24 23.91 49.46 22.32
CA LEU A 24 22.82 49.27 21.35
C LEU A 24 23.35 49.14 19.92
N ALA A 25 24.34 49.95 19.53
CA ALA A 25 24.96 49.86 18.22
C ALA A 25 25.61 48.49 17.99
N LEU A 26 26.27 47.94 19.01
CA LEU A 26 26.85 46.59 18.95
C LEU A 26 25.75 45.51 18.86
N GLN A 27 24.65 45.65 19.59
CA GLN A 27 23.51 44.74 19.49
C GLN A 27 22.86 44.77 18.10
N ILE A 28 22.66 45.96 17.52
CA ILE A 28 22.15 46.13 16.16
C ILE A 28 23.10 45.51 15.15
N HIS A 29 24.42 45.71 15.31
CA HIS A 29 25.42 45.10 14.44
C HIS A 29 25.41 43.57 14.51
N ASN A 30 25.31 43.01 15.73
CA ASN A 30 25.21 41.57 15.93
C ASN A 30 23.90 40.99 15.36
N LEU A 31 22.79 41.74 15.47
CA LEU A 31 21.52 41.35 14.87
C LEU A 31 21.59 41.38 13.33
N GLY A 32 22.21 42.42 12.76
CA GLY A 32 22.47 42.53 11.32
C GLY A 32 23.26 41.33 10.80
N ARG A 33 24.38 40.99 11.46
CA ARG A 33 25.16 39.80 11.11
C ARG A 33 24.35 38.49 11.17
N ARG A 34 23.48 38.34 12.17
CA ARG A 34 22.62 37.15 12.30
C ARG A 34 21.53 37.11 11.22
N LEU A 35 21.03 38.25 10.76
CA LEU A 35 20.08 38.34 9.65
C LEU A 35 20.78 38.05 8.31
N ASP A 36 22.02 38.52 8.12
CA ASP A 36 22.84 38.18 6.95
C ASP A 36 23.10 36.67 6.84
N GLU A 37 23.24 35.97 7.98
CA GLU A 37 23.35 34.51 8.03
C GLU A 37 22.06 33.79 7.59
N LEU A 38 20.90 34.45 7.67
CA LEU A 38 19.58 33.91 7.27
C LEU A 38 19.20 34.29 5.83
N ASP A 39 19.86 35.26 5.21
CA ASP A 39 19.51 35.82 3.90
C ASP A 39 19.56 34.77 2.76
N GLY A 40 20.38 33.73 2.91
CA GLY A 40 20.47 32.62 1.97
C GLY A 40 19.47 31.47 2.18
N LEU A 41 18.70 31.48 3.27
CA LEU A 41 17.73 30.41 3.57
C LEU A 41 16.56 30.35 2.59
N PRO A 42 15.93 31.46 2.17
CA PRO A 42 14.84 31.42 1.21
C PRO A 42 15.25 30.71 -0.09
N THR A 43 16.42 31.07 -0.65
CA THR A 43 16.96 30.42 -1.85
C THR A 43 17.18 28.92 -1.66
N ARG A 44 17.70 28.49 -0.50
CA ARG A 44 17.89 27.06 -0.19
C ARG A 44 16.56 26.32 -0.06
N VAL A 45 15.54 26.97 0.53
CA VAL A 45 14.18 26.41 0.64
C VAL A 45 13.54 26.30 -0.75
N ASP A 46 13.74 27.29 -1.62
CA ASP A 46 13.27 27.26 -3.00
C ASP A 46 13.95 26.14 -3.80
N ASP A 47 15.26 25.96 -3.63
CA ASP A 47 16.01 24.87 -4.25
C ASP A 47 15.53 23.49 -3.78
N VAL A 48 15.30 23.30 -2.47
CA VAL A 48 14.74 22.06 -1.94
C VAL A 48 13.33 21.84 -2.48
N THR A 49 12.49 22.86 -2.50
CA THR A 49 11.12 22.78 -3.03
C THR A 49 11.13 22.38 -4.50
N ARG A 50 12.03 22.97 -5.29
CA ARG A 50 12.24 22.63 -6.71
C ARG A 50 12.74 21.19 -6.88
N LEU A 51 13.72 20.76 -6.09
CA LEU A 51 14.25 19.39 -6.16
C LEU A 51 13.20 18.34 -5.76
N VAL A 52 12.39 18.62 -4.73
CA VAL A 52 11.27 17.78 -4.33
C VAL A 52 10.21 17.72 -5.43
N GLY A 53 9.91 18.85 -6.07
CA GLY A 53 9.02 18.90 -7.24
C GLY A 53 9.54 18.04 -8.39
N GLN A 54 10.81 18.22 -8.77
CA GLN A 54 11.46 17.43 -9.83
C GLN A 54 11.51 15.93 -9.52
N LEU A 55 11.76 15.55 -8.26
CA LEU A 55 11.75 14.16 -7.84
C LEU A 55 10.34 13.58 -7.90
N THR A 56 9.33 14.34 -7.46
CA THR A 56 7.93 13.96 -7.54
C THR A 56 7.52 13.72 -9.00
N ASP A 57 7.83 14.67 -9.90
CA ASP A 57 7.56 14.55 -11.33
C ASP A 57 8.25 13.33 -11.94
N THR A 58 9.50 13.06 -11.55
CA THR A 58 10.27 11.90 -12.02
C THR A 58 9.64 10.59 -11.53
N VAL A 59 9.25 10.52 -10.25
CA VAL A 59 8.57 9.35 -9.68
C VAL A 59 7.22 9.12 -10.36
N THR A 60 6.44 10.17 -10.60
CA THR A 60 5.16 10.09 -11.32
C THR A 60 5.38 9.63 -12.77
N ALA A 61 6.39 10.15 -13.47
CA ALA A 61 6.71 9.74 -14.84
C ALA A 61 7.19 8.29 -14.92
N VAL A 62 8.00 7.83 -13.96
CA VAL A 62 8.44 6.43 -13.86
C VAL A 62 7.26 5.51 -13.54
N ALA A 63 6.38 5.93 -12.61
CA ALA A 63 5.18 5.20 -12.27
C ALA A 63 4.18 5.12 -13.43
N ALA A 64 4.03 6.17 -14.24
CA ALA A 64 3.16 6.17 -15.41
C ALA A 64 3.70 5.33 -16.59
N ARG A 65 5.03 5.18 -16.69
CA ARG A 65 5.68 4.32 -17.70
C ARG A 65 5.62 2.84 -17.33
N ARG A 66 5.62 2.53 -16.04
CA ARG A 66 5.21 1.20 -15.58
C ARG A 66 3.72 1.11 -15.87
N GLY A 67 3.32 0.22 -16.77
CA GLY A 67 1.90 -0.11 -16.94
C GLY A 67 1.27 -0.48 -15.58
N PRO A 68 -0.07 -0.55 -15.47
CA PRO A 68 -0.72 -0.93 -14.23
C PRO A 68 -0.03 -2.19 -13.68
N ALA A 69 0.50 -2.09 -12.45
CA ALA A 69 1.16 -3.21 -11.83
C ALA A 69 0.17 -4.38 -11.76
N PRO A 70 0.60 -5.61 -12.08
CA PRO A 70 -0.28 -6.77 -11.93
C PRO A 70 -0.79 -6.82 -10.49
N ALA A 71 -2.06 -7.16 -10.31
CA ALA A 71 -2.61 -7.35 -8.97
C ALA A 71 -1.77 -8.43 -8.28
N PRO A 72 -1.20 -8.16 -7.09
CA PRO A 72 -0.42 -9.17 -6.39
C PRO A 72 -1.34 -10.33 -5.99
N SER A 73 -0.83 -11.55 -6.15
CA SER A 73 -1.54 -12.77 -5.80
C SER A 73 -0.76 -13.52 -4.72
N TRP A 74 -1.45 -13.86 -3.63
CA TRP A 74 -0.95 -14.72 -2.58
C TRP A 74 -0.60 -16.11 -3.12
N LEU A 75 -1.39 -16.62 -4.07
CA LEU A 75 -1.18 -17.93 -4.69
C LEU A 75 0.09 -17.99 -5.56
N MET A 76 0.59 -16.83 -5.97
CA MET A 76 1.85 -16.67 -6.71
C MET A 76 2.87 -15.83 -5.91
N ALA A 77 2.74 -15.80 -4.58
CA ALA A 77 3.61 -15.00 -3.72
C ALA A 77 5.09 -15.45 -3.85
N PRO A 78 6.05 -14.52 -3.65
CA PRO A 78 7.46 -14.84 -3.68
C PRO A 78 7.82 -15.94 -2.66
N GLY A 79 8.85 -16.73 -2.99
CA GLY A 79 9.35 -17.78 -2.09
C GLY A 79 10.16 -17.26 -0.90
N ASP A 80 10.38 -15.94 -0.78
CA ASP A 80 11.09 -15.32 0.34
C ASP A 80 10.16 -15.14 1.56
N PRO A 81 10.43 -15.81 2.69
CA PRO A 81 9.62 -15.66 3.90
C PRO A 81 9.50 -14.22 4.42
N GLN A 82 10.50 -13.37 4.20
CA GLN A 82 10.51 -11.99 4.67
C GLN A 82 9.54 -11.13 3.85
N GLU A 83 9.51 -11.33 2.53
CA GLU A 83 8.56 -10.66 1.65
C GLU A 83 7.12 -11.10 1.95
N VAL A 84 6.90 -12.41 2.12
CA VAL A 84 5.61 -12.97 2.53
C VAL A 84 5.15 -12.40 3.87
N ARG A 85 6.06 -12.29 4.85
CA ARG A 85 5.75 -11.71 6.15
C ARG A 85 5.33 -10.24 6.03
N SER A 86 6.07 -9.45 5.24
CA SER A 86 5.73 -8.03 5.02
C SER A 86 4.36 -7.87 4.38
N LEU A 87 4.01 -8.74 3.43
CA LEU A 87 2.69 -8.75 2.79
C LEU A 87 1.57 -9.04 3.82
N LEU A 88 1.77 -10.05 4.68
CA LEU A 88 0.81 -10.38 5.73
C LEU A 88 0.67 -9.26 6.78
N ASP A 89 1.75 -8.59 7.15
CA ASP A 89 1.70 -7.46 8.10
C ASP A 89 0.88 -6.29 7.50
N GLN A 90 1.07 -5.99 6.21
CA GLN A 90 0.29 -4.98 5.50
C GLN A 90 -1.20 -5.37 5.43
N LEU A 91 -1.50 -6.62 5.09
CA LEU A 91 -2.87 -7.12 5.05
C LEU A 91 -3.53 -7.05 6.44
N CYS A 92 -2.84 -7.46 7.50
CA CYS A 92 -3.34 -7.37 8.87
C CYS A 92 -3.66 -5.93 9.27
N ALA A 93 -2.78 -4.99 8.93
CA ALA A 93 -3.00 -3.56 9.21
C ALA A 93 -4.25 -3.04 8.48
N TRP A 94 -4.42 -3.39 7.21
CA TRP A 94 -5.59 -3.00 6.42
C TRP A 94 -6.89 -3.64 6.94
N LEU A 95 -6.86 -4.92 7.32
CA LEU A 95 -8.02 -5.61 7.89
C LEU A 95 -8.51 -4.88 9.14
N ALA A 96 -7.60 -4.51 10.04
CA ALA A 96 -7.93 -3.78 11.26
C ALA A 96 -8.46 -2.37 10.97
N ALA A 97 -7.85 -1.66 10.02
CA ALA A 97 -8.21 -0.28 9.69
C ALA A 97 -9.54 -0.17 8.93
N ILE A 98 -9.84 -1.12 8.04
CA ILE A 98 -10.92 -1.03 7.05
C ILE A 98 -11.90 -2.20 7.17
N PHE A 99 -11.47 -3.42 6.83
CA PHE A 99 -12.39 -4.55 6.63
C PHE A 99 -13.19 -4.91 7.89
N LEU A 100 -12.54 -4.98 9.04
CA LEU A 100 -13.16 -5.34 10.33
C LEU A 100 -13.99 -4.20 10.95
N ARG A 101 -14.04 -3.02 10.31
CA ARG A 101 -14.96 -1.94 10.70
C ARG A 101 -16.38 -2.20 10.20
N TYR A 102 -16.57 -3.11 9.26
CA TYR A 102 -17.89 -3.51 8.77
C TYR A 102 -18.38 -4.74 9.54
N PRO A 103 -19.63 -4.74 10.06
CA PRO A 103 -20.13 -5.84 10.90
C PRO A 103 -20.13 -7.21 10.22
N ASP A 104 -20.45 -7.24 8.92
CA ASP A 104 -20.41 -8.45 8.10
C ASP A 104 -18.99 -8.99 7.91
N GLY A 105 -18.00 -8.11 7.70
CA GLY A 105 -16.57 -8.46 7.65
C GLY A 105 -16.07 -9.03 8.98
N ALA A 106 -16.39 -8.39 10.09
CA ALA A 106 -16.06 -8.89 11.43
C ALA A 106 -16.73 -10.23 11.75
N SER A 107 -17.96 -10.45 11.27
CA SER A 107 -18.70 -11.70 11.49
C SER A 107 -18.23 -12.87 10.62
N CYS A 108 -17.60 -12.60 9.47
CA CYS A 108 -17.30 -13.65 8.50
C CYS A 108 -15.88 -14.20 8.57
N LEU A 109 -14.95 -13.49 9.21
CA LEU A 109 -13.54 -13.87 9.23
C LEU A 109 -13.26 -14.87 10.37
N PRO A 110 -12.99 -16.16 10.07
CA PRO A 110 -12.71 -17.14 11.12
C PRO A 110 -11.29 -16.95 11.68
N GLU A 111 -11.04 -17.39 12.92
CA GLU A 111 -9.69 -17.34 13.52
C GLU A 111 -8.64 -18.14 12.73
N CYS A 112 -9.08 -19.13 11.94
CA CYS A 112 -8.22 -19.97 11.12
C CYS A 112 -7.92 -19.38 9.74
N TRP A 113 -8.30 -18.15 9.42
CA TRP A 113 -8.21 -17.58 8.07
C TRP A 113 -6.81 -17.67 7.42
N LEU A 114 -5.73 -17.55 8.21
CA LEU A 114 -4.35 -17.68 7.71
C LEU A 114 -4.00 -19.07 7.17
N TRP A 115 -4.76 -20.10 7.54
CA TRP A 115 -4.58 -21.48 7.05
C TRP A 115 -5.41 -21.78 5.79
N HIS A 116 -6.13 -20.79 5.27
CA HIS A 116 -6.94 -20.87 4.06
C HIS A 116 -6.34 -19.98 2.96
N PRO A 117 -5.50 -20.52 2.05
CA PRO A 117 -4.82 -19.73 1.03
C PRO A 117 -5.79 -18.95 0.13
N ASP A 118 -6.94 -19.53 -0.16
CA ASP A 118 -8.02 -18.90 -0.91
C ASP A 118 -8.64 -17.71 -0.15
N VAL A 119 -8.81 -17.81 1.17
CA VAL A 119 -9.26 -16.69 2.00
C VAL A 119 -8.22 -15.56 2.01
N VAL A 120 -6.92 -15.89 2.10
CA VAL A 120 -5.86 -14.88 2.05
C VAL A 120 -5.83 -14.18 0.69
N GLU A 121 -5.96 -14.94 -0.41
CA GLU A 121 -6.08 -14.39 -1.77
C GLU A 121 -7.27 -13.43 -1.89
N GLU A 122 -8.45 -13.85 -1.41
CA GLU A 122 -9.68 -13.06 -1.44
C GLU A 122 -9.58 -11.73 -0.69
N LEU A 123 -8.90 -11.73 0.45
CA LEU A 123 -8.67 -10.52 1.24
C LEU A 123 -7.60 -9.62 0.60
N LEU A 124 -6.56 -10.21 0.01
CA LEU A 124 -5.47 -9.47 -0.60
C LEU A 124 -5.96 -8.68 -1.81
N TRP A 125 -6.66 -9.31 -2.76
CA TRP A 125 -7.17 -8.57 -3.92
C TRP A 125 -8.19 -7.51 -3.48
N LEU A 126 -9.01 -7.77 -2.46
CA LEU A 126 -10.00 -6.81 -1.95
C LEU A 126 -9.32 -5.57 -1.34
N MET A 127 -8.20 -5.75 -0.65
CA MET A 127 -7.36 -4.66 -0.15
C MET A 127 -6.86 -3.78 -1.31
N HIS A 128 -6.37 -4.40 -2.39
CA HIS A 128 -5.92 -3.67 -3.57
C HIS A 128 -7.06 -2.97 -4.30
N ALA A 129 -8.23 -3.61 -4.39
CA ALA A 129 -9.40 -3.00 -4.99
C ALA A 129 -9.90 -1.78 -4.19
N TRP A 130 -9.83 -1.85 -2.85
CA TRP A 130 -10.07 -0.68 -1.99
C TRP A 130 -9.04 0.42 -2.25
N GLY A 131 -7.76 0.06 -2.35
CA GLY A 131 -6.68 1.01 -2.69
C GLY A 131 -6.95 1.72 -4.02
N ASN A 132 -7.32 0.98 -5.07
CA ASN A 132 -7.65 1.54 -6.37
C ASN A 132 -8.91 2.42 -6.35
N ALA A 133 -9.88 2.10 -5.50
CA ALA A 133 -11.11 2.88 -5.37
C ALA A 133 -10.91 4.22 -4.65
N TYR A 134 -9.99 4.25 -3.66
CA TYR A 134 -9.82 5.38 -2.75
C TYR A 134 -8.49 6.15 -2.89
N GLN A 135 -7.52 5.62 -3.64
CA GLN A 135 -6.17 6.19 -3.74
C GLN A 135 -5.67 6.28 -5.19
N GLY A 136 -4.76 7.22 -5.43
CA GLY A 136 -4.13 7.42 -6.73
C GLY A 136 -5.02 8.14 -7.75
N ALA A 137 -4.49 8.32 -8.96
CA ALA A 137 -5.12 9.11 -10.01
C ALA A 137 -6.41 8.47 -10.59
N GLY A 138 -6.63 7.17 -10.38
CA GLY A 138 -7.81 6.43 -10.85
C GLY A 138 -8.93 6.30 -9.82
N ALA A 139 -8.75 6.83 -8.61
CA ALA A 139 -9.76 6.76 -7.56
C ALA A 139 -11.05 7.48 -7.97
N SER A 140 -12.20 6.88 -7.66
CA SER A 140 -13.50 7.47 -8.02
C SER A 140 -14.61 7.00 -7.08
N VAL A 141 -15.64 7.85 -6.94
CA VAL A 141 -16.86 7.50 -6.19
C VAL A 141 -17.54 6.26 -6.79
N GLY A 142 -17.49 6.09 -8.12
CA GLY A 142 -18.03 4.90 -8.79
C GLY A 142 -17.29 3.62 -8.38
N ALA A 143 -15.95 3.64 -8.37
CA ALA A 143 -15.15 2.50 -7.91
C ALA A 143 -15.37 2.21 -6.42
N ALA A 144 -15.52 3.25 -5.58
CA ALA A 144 -15.89 3.08 -4.18
C ALA A 144 -17.28 2.45 -4.03
N GLY A 145 -18.27 2.90 -4.81
CA GLY A 145 -19.61 2.29 -4.84
C GLY A 145 -19.57 0.81 -5.23
N ASP A 146 -18.82 0.47 -6.28
CA ASP A 146 -18.63 -0.94 -6.69
C ASP A 146 -17.97 -1.78 -5.59
N TRP A 147 -17.00 -1.21 -4.88
CA TRP A 147 -16.35 -1.86 -3.77
C TRP A 147 -17.34 -2.21 -2.64
N HIS A 148 -18.20 -1.26 -2.28
CA HIS A 148 -19.22 -1.43 -1.23
C HIS A 148 -20.34 -2.39 -1.61
N ASP A 149 -20.83 -2.30 -2.84
CA ASP A 149 -22.04 -3.00 -3.27
C ASP A 149 -21.76 -4.40 -3.83
N ARG A 150 -20.58 -4.62 -4.43
CA ARG A 150 -20.26 -5.88 -5.14
C ARG A 150 -19.06 -6.60 -4.55
N GLN A 151 -17.93 -5.92 -4.47
CA GLN A 151 -16.64 -6.58 -4.23
C GLN A 151 -16.56 -7.12 -2.80
N ARG A 152 -16.75 -6.24 -1.81
CA ARG A 152 -16.68 -6.59 -0.38
C ARG A 152 -17.77 -7.60 0.02
N PRO A 153 -19.06 -7.41 -0.33
CA PRO A 153 -20.08 -8.44 -0.06
C PRO A 153 -19.78 -9.78 -0.76
N GLY A 154 -19.23 -9.74 -1.98
CA GLY A 154 -18.82 -10.94 -2.71
C GLY A 154 -17.73 -11.73 -1.98
N VAL A 155 -16.70 -11.05 -1.49
CA VAL A 155 -15.62 -11.66 -0.68
C VAL A 155 -16.17 -12.25 0.61
N VAL A 156 -16.97 -11.49 1.36
CA VAL A 156 -17.63 -11.96 2.59
C VAL A 156 -18.38 -13.28 2.34
N ASN A 157 -19.13 -13.37 1.24
CA ASN A 157 -19.88 -14.56 0.88
C ASN A 157 -18.98 -15.76 0.54
N ARG A 158 -17.85 -15.54 -0.15
CA ARG A 158 -16.88 -16.60 -0.48
C ARG A 158 -16.13 -17.09 0.76
N ILE A 159 -15.72 -16.19 1.66
CA ILE A 159 -15.09 -16.56 2.94
C ILE A 159 -16.04 -17.44 3.76
N ARG A 160 -17.31 -17.03 3.90
CA ARG A 160 -18.31 -17.84 4.64
C ARG A 160 -18.48 -19.23 4.03
N ARG A 161 -18.47 -19.34 2.70
CA ARG A 161 -18.61 -20.62 2.01
C ARG A 161 -17.40 -21.52 2.17
N SER A 162 -16.19 -20.95 2.10
CA SER A 162 -14.95 -21.73 2.12
C SER A 162 -14.52 -22.12 3.53
N ALA A 163 -14.52 -21.16 4.46
CA ALA A 163 -13.93 -21.33 5.78
C ALA A 163 -14.89 -21.05 6.95
N GLY A 164 -16.16 -20.70 6.67
CA GLY A 164 -17.10 -20.25 7.70
C GLY A 164 -17.45 -21.29 8.77
N SER A 165 -17.31 -22.59 8.47
CA SER A 165 -17.49 -23.68 9.43
C SER A 165 -16.16 -24.25 9.97
N CYS A 166 -15.03 -23.69 9.55
CA CYS A 166 -13.71 -24.17 9.94
C CYS A 166 -13.27 -23.55 11.26
N SER A 167 -12.53 -24.31 12.06
CA SER A 167 -11.95 -23.85 13.32
C SER A 167 -10.43 -23.98 13.30
N ARG A 168 -9.75 -23.26 14.19
CA ARG A 168 -8.29 -23.34 14.31
C ARG A 168 -7.81 -24.75 14.72
N GLU A 169 -8.64 -25.48 15.46
CA GLU A 169 -8.39 -26.87 15.88
C GLU A 169 -8.37 -27.84 14.69
N ALA A 170 -9.14 -27.57 13.63
CA ALA A 170 -9.13 -28.38 12.41
C ALA A 170 -7.75 -28.39 11.71
N HIS A 171 -6.89 -27.43 12.02
CA HIS A 171 -5.53 -27.31 11.49
C HIS A 171 -4.45 -27.90 12.41
N GLN A 172 -4.83 -28.58 13.50
CA GLN A 172 -3.89 -29.27 14.36
C GLN A 172 -3.53 -30.66 13.81
N THR A 173 -2.24 -30.99 13.78
CA THR A 173 -1.77 -32.32 13.40
C THR A 173 -1.89 -33.28 14.59
N ARG A 174 -2.88 -34.18 14.57
CA ARG A 174 -3.02 -35.28 15.53
C ARG A 174 -3.05 -36.62 14.81
N GLN A 175 -2.44 -37.65 15.40
CA GLN A 175 -2.44 -38.99 14.83
C GLN A 175 -3.90 -39.50 14.70
N GLY A 176 -4.29 -39.93 13.51
CA GLY A 176 -5.63 -40.43 13.20
C GLY A 176 -6.67 -39.36 12.83
N TRP A 177 -6.29 -38.07 12.75
CA TRP A 177 -7.17 -37.00 12.27
C TRP A 177 -6.90 -36.70 10.79
N SER A 178 -7.95 -36.64 9.98
CA SER A 178 -7.87 -36.19 8.60
C SER A 178 -7.55 -34.69 8.57
N ARG A 179 -6.42 -34.33 7.97
CA ARG A 179 -6.02 -32.93 7.78
C ARG A 179 -6.84 -32.32 6.64
N PRO A 180 -7.40 -31.11 6.80
CA PRO A 180 -7.91 -30.35 5.67
C PRO A 180 -6.82 -30.18 4.60
N GLN A 181 -7.17 -30.36 3.33
CA GLN A 181 -6.21 -30.22 2.24
C GLN A 181 -5.84 -28.74 2.09
N SER A 182 -4.66 -28.36 2.61
CA SER A 182 -4.12 -26.99 2.47
C SER A 182 -3.07 -26.86 1.35
N ALA A 183 -2.61 -27.98 0.79
CA ALA A 183 -1.67 -28.00 -0.34
C ALA A 183 -2.44 -27.87 -1.66
N ALA A 184 -1.78 -27.31 -2.68
CA ALA A 184 -2.31 -27.31 -4.03
C ALA A 184 -2.58 -28.77 -4.47
N PRO A 185 -3.79 -29.08 -4.97
CA PRO A 185 -4.04 -30.39 -5.54
C PRO A 185 -3.21 -30.57 -6.81
N ASP A 186 -2.87 -31.81 -7.12
CA ASP A 186 -2.31 -32.13 -8.43
C ASP A 186 -3.33 -31.79 -9.52
N VAL A 187 -2.86 -31.24 -10.64
CA VAL A 187 -3.71 -30.97 -11.79
C VAL A 187 -4.15 -32.31 -12.40
N PRO A 188 -5.46 -32.64 -12.43
CA PRO A 188 -5.91 -33.90 -12.99
C PRO A 188 -5.74 -33.94 -14.52
N GLY A 189 -5.50 -35.14 -15.07
CA GLY A 189 -5.48 -35.36 -16.52
C GLY A 189 -4.26 -34.78 -17.26
N THR A 190 -3.17 -34.50 -16.54
CA THR A 190 -1.94 -33.95 -17.13
C THR A 190 -1.22 -34.91 -18.06
N ASP A 191 -1.51 -36.21 -17.95
CA ASP A 191 -1.07 -37.27 -18.86
C ASP A 191 -1.63 -37.13 -20.29
N GLY A 192 -2.78 -36.48 -20.47
CA GLY A 192 -3.39 -36.24 -21.77
C GLY A 192 -2.91 -34.97 -22.51
N LEU A 193 -2.02 -34.18 -21.91
CA LEU A 193 -1.69 -32.83 -22.40
C LEU A 193 -1.18 -32.82 -23.85
N ASP A 194 -0.24 -33.70 -24.18
CA ASP A 194 0.36 -33.73 -25.52
C ASP A 194 -0.65 -34.14 -26.59
N ALA A 195 -1.51 -35.12 -26.31
CA ALA A 195 -2.54 -35.60 -27.22
C ALA A 195 -3.60 -34.52 -27.49
N VAL A 196 -4.04 -33.82 -26.45
CA VAL A 196 -5.00 -32.72 -26.55
C VAL A 196 -4.39 -31.51 -27.27
N ALA A 197 -3.11 -31.21 -27.01
CA ALA A 197 -2.41 -30.10 -27.67
C ALA A 197 -2.24 -30.34 -29.17
N ASP A 198 -1.82 -31.54 -29.58
CA ASP A 198 -1.73 -31.92 -31.00
C ASP A 198 -3.09 -31.82 -31.70
N TRP A 199 -4.14 -32.38 -31.07
CA TRP A 199 -5.49 -32.34 -31.62
C TRP A 199 -5.99 -30.90 -31.81
N TRP A 200 -5.85 -30.04 -30.81
CA TRP A 200 -6.23 -28.62 -30.93
C TRP A 200 -5.47 -27.89 -32.04
N ALA A 201 -4.18 -28.17 -32.18
CA ALA A 201 -3.33 -27.49 -33.15
C ALA A 201 -3.60 -27.93 -34.59
N THR A 202 -3.92 -29.21 -34.81
CA THR A 202 -3.91 -29.79 -36.16
C THR A 202 -5.24 -30.40 -36.61
N ARG A 203 -6.11 -30.82 -35.68
CA ARG A 203 -7.30 -31.65 -35.93
C ARG A 203 -8.54 -31.24 -35.12
N ARG A 204 -8.63 -29.98 -34.69
CA ARG A 204 -9.70 -29.52 -33.77
C ARG A 204 -11.14 -29.68 -34.28
N GLU A 205 -11.32 -29.82 -35.59
CA GLU A 205 -12.64 -30.03 -36.21
C GLU A 205 -13.05 -31.51 -36.23
N ASP A 206 -12.11 -32.43 -35.94
CA ASP A 206 -12.36 -33.87 -35.81
C ASP A 206 -12.81 -34.22 -34.38
N ALA A 207 -13.23 -35.47 -34.15
CA ALA A 207 -13.53 -35.95 -32.80
C ALA A 207 -12.30 -35.88 -31.88
N ALA A 208 -12.51 -35.45 -30.63
CA ALA A 208 -11.46 -35.32 -29.62
C ALA A 208 -10.86 -36.70 -29.25
N PRO A 209 -9.56 -36.77 -28.91
CA PRO A 209 -8.93 -38.01 -28.46
C PRO A 209 -9.56 -38.50 -27.15
N GLU A 210 -9.69 -39.82 -27.01
CA GLU A 210 -10.16 -40.44 -25.76
C GLU A 210 -9.13 -40.26 -24.65
N PRO A 211 -9.56 -39.99 -23.39
CA PRO A 211 -8.67 -39.98 -22.23
C PRO A 211 -7.99 -41.33 -22.04
N ALA A 212 -6.72 -41.33 -21.64
CA ALA A 212 -6.01 -42.57 -21.31
C ALA A 212 -6.65 -43.26 -20.09
N ASP A 213 -6.68 -44.60 -20.12
CA ASP A 213 -7.19 -45.39 -19.00
C ASP A 213 -6.22 -45.27 -17.80
N PRO A 214 -6.69 -44.86 -16.60
CA PRO A 214 -5.82 -44.59 -15.46
C PRO A 214 -5.15 -45.84 -14.85
N THR A 215 -5.54 -47.04 -15.29
CA THR A 215 -5.03 -48.33 -14.78
C THR A 215 -3.97 -48.98 -15.66
N GLY A 216 -3.58 -48.37 -16.79
CA GLY A 216 -2.65 -48.94 -17.76
C GLY A 216 -1.15 -48.81 -17.44
N GLY A 217 -0.78 -48.60 -16.18
CA GLY A 217 0.60 -48.34 -15.75
C GLY A 217 1.28 -49.55 -15.09
N ASP A 218 2.14 -50.21 -15.88
CA ASP A 218 3.22 -51.13 -15.51
C ASP A 218 2.87 -52.59 -15.13
N ASP A 219 2.73 -53.41 -16.18
CA ASP A 219 2.96 -54.86 -16.10
C ASP A 219 4.05 -55.21 -17.14
N ARG A 220 5.31 -54.85 -16.86
CA ARG A 220 6.48 -55.42 -17.55
C ARG A 220 7.52 -55.93 -16.56
N ARG A 221 7.55 -57.26 -16.47
CA ARG A 221 8.66 -58.09 -15.96
C ARG A 221 9.99 -57.78 -16.65
#